data_AF-A0A9Q1BVS7-F1
#
_entry.id   AF-A0A9Q1BVS7-F1
#
_cell.length_a   1.000
_cell.length_b   1.000
_cell.length_c   1.000
_cell.angle_alpha   90.00
_cell.angle_beta   90.00
_cell.angle_gamma   90.00
#
_symmetry.space_group_name_H-M   'P 1'
#
loop_
_entity.id
_entity.type
_entity.pdbx_description
1 polymer ?
#
loop_
_entity_poly.entity_id
_entity_poly.type
_entity_poly.pdbx_seq_one_letter_code
_entity_poly.pdbx_strand_id
1 'polypeptide(L)'
;MRRFDGSLVFSRKWNEYKNGFGYLSSEFWLGNEKLAFLTNQKKYELRIDVIFSNGSRAFAKHSYFRIGDEWSNYALASTGNATGNTGPWTPTCPTNMIHGNCTCERTCEAPTICQNNCQKISRCICPYGFFLNGNDCVTPEECQCYSSSAGKVIPVGQSFINNQCSEVCTCNGNGLTCNDYNCDTNARCITDSEGGRCACNGGFLGDGLDCECNTEGYLVDGSRCRRPRDCEVPSVAGYSGSGRYYILPSTWRAFWVYCNMSEGHWTVGSCYNF
;
A
#
# COMPACT_ATOMS: atom_id res chain seq x y z
N MET A 1 -6.61 -42.08 -14.72
CA MET A 1 -6.49 -40.90 -15.62
C MET A 1 -5.25 -41.10 -16.46
N ARG A 2 -5.30 -40.75 -17.75
CA ARG A 2 -4.14 -40.85 -18.64
C ARG A 2 -4.08 -39.61 -19.53
N ARG A 3 -2.88 -39.05 -19.67
CA ARG A 3 -2.51 -37.93 -20.57
C ARG A 3 -1.22 -38.32 -21.30
N PHE A 4 -1.11 -38.01 -22.59
CA PHE A 4 0.14 -38.22 -23.34
C PHE A 4 0.27 -37.37 -24.62
N ASP A 5 -0.84 -36.95 -25.25
CA ASP A 5 -0.79 -36.22 -26.54
C ASP A 5 -1.62 -34.93 -26.57
N GLY A 6 -2.45 -34.67 -25.55
CA GLY A 6 -3.28 -33.47 -25.47
C GLY A 6 -4.49 -33.48 -26.43
N SER A 7 -4.82 -34.63 -27.03
CA SER A 7 -5.97 -34.80 -27.93
C SER A 7 -7.31 -34.61 -27.23
N LEU A 8 -7.37 -34.79 -25.91
CA LEU A 8 -8.57 -34.65 -25.11
C LEU A 8 -8.52 -33.38 -24.26
N VAL A 9 -9.53 -32.52 -24.41
CA VAL A 9 -9.71 -31.33 -23.56
C VAL A 9 -10.19 -31.78 -22.17
N PHE A 10 -9.49 -31.35 -21.11
CA PHE A 10 -9.84 -31.66 -19.71
C PHE A 10 -10.64 -30.54 -19.02
N SER A 11 -10.74 -29.35 -19.61
CA SER A 11 -11.61 -28.27 -19.09
C SER A 11 -13.09 -28.61 -19.34
N ARG A 12 -13.69 -29.40 -18.44
CA ARG A 12 -15.02 -30.01 -18.58
C ARG A 12 -15.97 -29.61 -17.45
N LYS A 13 -17.28 -29.79 -17.68
CA LYS A 13 -18.30 -29.50 -16.65
C LYS A 13 -18.31 -30.58 -15.56
N TRP A 14 -18.89 -30.26 -14.40
CA TRP A 14 -19.04 -31.18 -13.26
C TRP A 14 -19.55 -32.57 -13.66
N ASN A 15 -20.64 -32.62 -14.43
CA ASN A 15 -21.28 -33.89 -14.82
C ASN A 15 -20.36 -34.78 -15.68
N GLU A 16 -19.44 -34.19 -16.46
CA GLU A 16 -18.46 -34.96 -17.22
C GLU A 16 -17.39 -35.55 -16.29
N TYR A 17 -16.90 -34.78 -15.31
CA TYR A 17 -15.96 -35.28 -14.30
C TYR A 17 -16.58 -36.35 -13.39
N LYS A 18 -17.86 -36.20 -13.04
CA LYS A 18 -18.65 -37.21 -12.31
C LYS A 18 -18.68 -38.55 -13.07
N ASN A 19 -19.11 -38.52 -14.33
CA ASN A 19 -19.35 -39.74 -15.12
C ASN A 19 -18.09 -40.31 -15.80
N GLY A 20 -17.07 -39.47 -16.02
CA GLY A 20 -15.89 -39.79 -16.81
C GLY A 20 -16.03 -39.41 -18.28
N PHE A 21 -14.91 -39.30 -18.95
CA PHE A 21 -14.83 -38.92 -20.37
C PHE A 21 -13.52 -39.44 -21.00
N GLY A 22 -13.49 -39.50 -22.33
CA GLY A 22 -12.38 -40.08 -23.09
C GLY A 22 -12.52 -41.59 -23.26
N TYR A 23 -11.46 -42.21 -23.78
CA TYR A 23 -11.44 -43.64 -24.11
C TYR A 23 -10.32 -44.34 -23.36
N LEU A 24 -10.57 -45.52 -22.80
CA LEU A 24 -9.57 -46.28 -22.03
C LEU A 24 -8.33 -46.65 -22.87
N SER A 25 -8.47 -46.74 -24.19
CA SER A 25 -7.39 -46.94 -25.15
C SER A 25 -6.56 -45.68 -25.45
N SER A 26 -7.00 -44.51 -24.99
CA SER A 26 -6.40 -43.19 -25.24
C SER A 26 -6.34 -42.34 -23.96
N GLU A 27 -6.39 -41.01 -24.07
CA GLU A 27 -6.56 -40.10 -22.94
C GLU A 27 -7.96 -40.26 -22.35
N PHE A 28 -8.07 -40.28 -21.02
CA PHE A 28 -9.34 -40.40 -20.32
C PHE A 28 -9.32 -39.94 -18.86
N TRP A 29 -10.51 -39.61 -18.37
CA TRP A 29 -10.87 -39.52 -16.96
C TRP A 29 -11.91 -40.60 -16.63
N LEU A 30 -11.65 -41.43 -15.61
CA LEU A 30 -12.51 -42.60 -15.31
C LEU A 30 -13.92 -42.18 -14.84
N GLY A 31 -14.02 -41.04 -14.18
CA GLY A 31 -15.23 -40.56 -13.52
C GLY A 31 -15.11 -40.61 -12.01
N ASN A 32 -15.46 -39.52 -11.33
CA ASN A 32 -15.36 -39.40 -9.89
C ASN A 32 -16.26 -40.43 -9.18
N GLU A 33 -17.44 -40.72 -9.72
CA GLU A 33 -18.34 -41.71 -9.14
C GLU A 33 -17.70 -43.11 -9.12
N LYS A 34 -17.06 -43.48 -10.24
CA LYS A 34 -16.34 -44.77 -10.34
C LYS A 34 -15.13 -44.79 -9.42
N LEU A 35 -14.39 -43.68 -9.32
CA LEU A 35 -13.23 -43.56 -8.43
C LEU A 35 -13.63 -43.64 -6.95
N ALA A 36 -14.72 -42.98 -6.55
CA ALA A 36 -15.27 -43.05 -5.20
C ALA A 36 -15.69 -44.47 -4.90
N PHE A 37 -16.47 -45.09 -5.78
CA PHE A 37 -16.88 -46.49 -5.63
C PHE A 37 -15.69 -47.45 -5.48
N LEU A 38 -14.65 -47.33 -6.31
CA LEU A 38 -13.48 -48.21 -6.27
C LEU A 38 -12.66 -48.01 -4.99
N THR A 39 -12.32 -46.75 -4.67
CA THR A 39 -11.38 -46.44 -3.56
C THR A 39 -11.98 -46.64 -2.17
N ASN A 40 -13.30 -46.76 -2.06
CA ASN A 40 -14.00 -47.02 -0.79
C ASN A 40 -14.17 -48.51 -0.47
N GLN A 41 -13.81 -49.45 -1.37
CA GLN A 41 -13.99 -50.89 -1.13
C GLN A 41 -12.99 -51.48 -0.14
N LYS A 42 -11.73 -51.05 -0.21
CA LYS A 42 -10.57 -51.57 0.55
C LYS A 42 -9.50 -50.49 0.65
N LYS A 43 -8.35 -50.86 1.21
CA LYS A 43 -7.15 -50.03 1.18
C LYS A 43 -6.47 -50.12 -0.19
N TYR A 44 -6.51 -49.04 -0.96
CA TYR A 44 -5.85 -48.93 -2.28
C TYR A 44 -4.65 -47.99 -2.22
N GLU A 45 -3.60 -48.33 -2.97
CA GLU A 45 -2.46 -47.45 -3.25
C GLU A 45 -2.76 -46.63 -4.52
N LEU A 46 -2.45 -45.33 -4.51
CA LEU A 46 -2.42 -44.51 -5.73
C LEU A 46 -0.98 -44.43 -6.23
N ARG A 47 -0.80 -44.71 -7.51
CA ARG A 47 0.46 -44.48 -8.22
C ARG A 47 0.23 -43.50 -9.38
N ILE A 48 1.11 -42.51 -9.47
CA ILE A 48 1.13 -41.51 -10.53
C ILE A 48 2.47 -41.64 -11.26
N ASP A 49 2.44 -41.90 -12.55
CA ASP A 49 3.64 -41.97 -13.41
C ASP A 49 3.66 -40.75 -14.36
N VAL A 50 4.81 -40.10 -14.45
CA VAL A 50 5.04 -38.88 -15.27
C VAL A 50 6.25 -39.09 -16.17
N ILE A 51 6.09 -38.73 -17.44
CA ILE A 51 7.20 -38.64 -18.40
C ILE A 51 7.35 -37.17 -18.77
N PHE A 52 8.53 -36.62 -18.52
CA PHE A 52 8.83 -35.22 -18.81
C PHE A 52 9.21 -35.03 -20.28
N SER A 53 9.17 -33.78 -20.75
CA SER A 53 9.55 -33.42 -22.13
C SER A 53 10.98 -33.80 -22.49
N ASN A 54 11.89 -33.88 -21.51
CA ASN A 54 13.26 -34.34 -21.68
C ASN A 54 13.40 -35.88 -21.70
N GLY A 55 12.29 -36.63 -21.68
CA GLY A 55 12.26 -38.09 -21.68
C GLY A 55 12.51 -38.76 -20.33
N SER A 56 12.84 -38.00 -19.29
CA SER A 56 13.00 -38.54 -17.93
C SER A 56 11.65 -39.02 -17.37
N ARG A 57 11.71 -40.01 -16.47
CA ARG A 57 10.52 -40.65 -15.88
C ARG A 57 10.55 -40.50 -14.37
N ALA A 58 9.42 -40.11 -13.81
CA ALA A 58 9.24 -40.08 -12.37
C ALA A 58 7.90 -40.69 -11.97
N PHE A 59 7.83 -41.18 -10.74
CA PHE A 59 6.61 -41.69 -10.16
C PHE A 59 6.43 -41.26 -8.70
N ALA A 60 5.18 -41.10 -8.30
CA ALA A 60 4.77 -40.91 -6.91
C ALA A 60 3.79 -42.02 -6.52
N LYS A 61 3.91 -42.51 -5.29
CA LYS A 61 3.06 -43.52 -4.68
C LYS A 61 2.52 -43.02 -3.36
N HIS A 62 1.23 -43.23 -3.14
CA HIS A 62 0.52 -42.92 -1.92
C HIS A 62 -0.02 -44.22 -1.33
N SER A 63 0.46 -44.61 -0.14
CA SER A 63 0.16 -45.90 0.48
C SER A 63 -1.33 -46.10 0.83
N TYR A 64 -2.12 -45.03 0.72
CA TYR A 64 -3.57 -45.07 0.82
C TYR A 64 -4.15 -44.03 -0.13
N PHE A 65 -5.30 -44.29 -0.71
CA PHE A 65 -6.01 -43.33 -1.54
C PHE A 65 -7.51 -43.55 -1.41
N ARG A 66 -8.22 -42.51 -0.99
CA ARG A 66 -9.67 -42.52 -0.85
C ARG A 66 -10.22 -41.16 -1.20
N ILE A 67 -11.29 -41.14 -1.98
CA ILE A 67 -12.09 -39.94 -2.22
C ILE A 67 -13.49 -40.14 -1.63
N GLY A 68 -14.13 -39.04 -1.25
CA GLY A 68 -15.51 -39.05 -0.80
C GLY A 68 -16.51 -39.22 -1.95
N ASP A 69 -17.79 -39.23 -1.60
CA ASP A 69 -18.91 -39.28 -2.53
C ASP A 69 -19.26 -37.89 -3.11
N GLU A 70 -20.32 -37.82 -3.92
CA GLU A 70 -20.79 -36.56 -4.51
C GLU A 70 -21.20 -35.51 -3.46
N TRP A 71 -21.79 -35.92 -2.34
CA TRP A 71 -22.21 -34.98 -1.28
C TRP A 71 -21.02 -34.30 -0.61
N SER A 72 -19.91 -35.00 -0.49
CA SER A 72 -18.62 -34.43 -0.04
C SER A 72 -17.84 -33.73 -1.16
N ASN A 73 -18.45 -33.49 -2.33
CA ASN A 73 -17.80 -32.95 -3.52
C ASN A 73 -16.58 -33.76 -4.00
N TYR A 74 -16.62 -35.08 -3.81
CA TYR A 74 -15.51 -36.00 -4.10
C TYR A 74 -14.19 -35.59 -3.43
N ALA A 75 -14.27 -35.00 -2.23
CA ALA A 75 -13.10 -34.52 -1.50
C ALA A 75 -12.07 -35.65 -1.30
N LEU A 76 -10.79 -35.28 -1.37
CA LEU A 76 -9.69 -36.20 -1.08
C LEU A 76 -9.68 -36.50 0.41
N ALA A 77 -10.06 -37.73 0.78
CA ALA A 77 -10.25 -38.10 2.17
C ALA A 77 -8.95 -38.50 2.87
N SER A 78 -8.04 -39.21 2.18
CA SER A 78 -6.74 -39.60 2.74
C SER A 78 -5.77 -40.08 1.66
N THR A 79 -4.48 -39.79 1.84
CA THR A 79 -3.40 -40.16 0.89
C THR A 79 -2.24 -40.96 1.49
N GLY A 80 -2.32 -41.37 2.76
CA GLY A 80 -1.26 -42.17 3.41
C GLY A 80 0.15 -41.57 3.26
N ASN A 81 1.18 -42.42 3.35
CA ASN A 81 2.57 -42.00 3.17
C ASN A 81 2.90 -41.90 1.68
N ALA A 82 3.57 -40.81 1.31
CA ALA A 82 4.08 -40.59 -0.04
C ALA A 82 5.49 -41.18 -0.18
N THR A 83 5.73 -41.94 -1.26
CA THR A 83 7.05 -42.43 -1.66
C THR A 83 7.22 -42.26 -3.17
N GLY A 84 8.45 -42.24 -3.68
CA GLY A 84 8.70 -42.12 -5.11
C GLY A 84 9.99 -41.39 -5.45
N ASN A 85 10.41 -41.47 -6.71
CA ASN A 85 11.60 -40.79 -7.22
C ASN A 85 11.28 -39.40 -7.80
N THR A 86 10.02 -38.96 -7.70
CA THR A 86 9.69 -37.55 -7.92
C THR A 86 10.41 -36.65 -6.90
N GLY A 87 10.85 -37.18 -5.75
CA GLY A 87 11.02 -36.36 -4.55
C GLY A 87 9.65 -35.93 -4.02
N PRO A 88 9.57 -35.31 -2.83
CA PRO A 88 8.30 -34.78 -2.33
C PRO A 88 7.83 -33.62 -3.22
N TRP A 89 7.15 -33.92 -4.34
CA TRP A 89 6.35 -32.94 -5.09
C TRP A 89 5.03 -32.74 -4.37
N THR A 90 5.12 -32.22 -3.16
CA THR A 90 4.20 -31.17 -2.78
C THR A 90 5.04 -29.91 -2.86
N PRO A 91 4.76 -28.97 -3.78
CA PRO A 91 5.18 -27.62 -3.51
C PRO A 91 4.27 -27.17 -2.34
N THR A 92 4.60 -27.61 -1.12
CA THR A 92 3.98 -27.05 0.07
C THR A 92 4.56 -25.66 0.17
N CYS A 93 3.69 -24.67 0.03
CA CYS A 93 4.11 -23.37 0.47
C CYS A 93 4.37 -23.39 1.98
N PRO A 94 5.29 -22.54 2.46
CA PRO A 94 5.34 -22.20 3.87
C PRO A 94 3.94 -21.85 4.38
N THR A 95 3.74 -21.98 5.69
CA THR A 95 2.50 -21.56 6.36
C THR A 95 2.11 -20.14 5.91
N ASN A 96 0.82 -19.87 5.72
CA ASN A 96 0.26 -18.57 5.26
C ASN A 96 0.54 -18.15 3.81
N MET A 97 1.19 -18.99 3.00
CA MET A 97 1.37 -18.77 1.56
C MET A 97 0.47 -19.68 0.71
N ILE A 98 0.10 -19.22 -0.48
CA ILE A 98 -0.70 -19.99 -1.45
C ILE A 98 0.05 -20.19 -2.76
N HIS A 99 -0.34 -21.22 -3.50
CA HIS A 99 0.11 -21.39 -4.88
C HIS A 99 -0.59 -20.41 -5.80
N GLY A 100 0.18 -19.67 -6.59
CA GLY A 100 -0.39 -18.79 -7.60
C GLY A 100 0.55 -18.54 -8.77
N ASN A 101 -0.03 -18.03 -9.84
CA ASN A 101 0.65 -17.57 -11.04
C ASN A 101 0.40 -16.07 -11.21
N CYS A 102 1.45 -15.30 -11.50
CA CYS A 102 1.36 -13.89 -11.89
C CYS A 102 0.37 -13.05 -11.06
N THR A 103 0.72 -12.76 -9.81
CA THR A 103 -0.04 -11.87 -8.95
C THR A 103 0.74 -10.61 -8.60
N CYS A 104 -0.03 -9.59 -8.24
CA CYS A 104 0.47 -8.37 -7.64
C CYS A 104 0.88 -8.62 -6.19
N GLU A 105 2.12 -9.02 -5.94
CA GLU A 105 2.62 -9.14 -4.58
C GLU A 105 3.07 -7.77 -4.05
N ARG A 106 2.66 -7.48 -2.81
CA ARG A 106 3.05 -6.29 -2.05
C ARG A 106 3.98 -6.76 -0.93
N THR A 107 5.05 -6.03 -0.68
CA THR A 107 5.98 -6.31 0.44
C THR A 107 5.75 -5.31 1.55
N CYS A 108 6.17 -5.61 2.78
CA CYS A 108 6.15 -4.60 3.84
C CYS A 108 7.03 -3.38 3.51
N GLU A 109 8.10 -3.54 2.72
CA GLU A 109 8.98 -2.43 2.30
C GLU A 109 8.34 -1.56 1.21
N ALA A 110 7.46 -2.13 0.39
CA ALA A 110 6.83 -1.44 -0.71
C ALA A 110 5.33 -1.80 -0.78
N PRO A 111 4.53 -1.41 0.23
CA PRO A 111 3.14 -1.80 0.30
C PRO A 111 2.41 -1.25 -0.92
N THR A 112 2.55 0.02 -1.28
CA THR A 112 1.83 0.62 -2.41
C THR A 112 2.25 0.12 -3.79
N ILE A 113 3.43 -0.51 -3.92
CA ILE A 113 3.99 -0.92 -5.20
C ILE A 113 3.65 -2.38 -5.46
N CYS A 114 3.09 -2.61 -6.63
CA CYS A 114 2.79 -3.93 -7.14
C CYS A 114 4.03 -4.55 -7.79
N GLN A 115 4.71 -5.48 -7.13
CA GLN A 115 5.80 -6.23 -7.78
C GLN A 115 5.21 -7.32 -8.67
N ASN A 116 5.01 -6.99 -9.95
CA ASN A 116 4.57 -7.94 -10.97
C ASN A 116 5.72 -8.87 -11.39
N ASN A 117 5.95 -9.92 -10.62
CA ASN A 117 6.87 -11.00 -10.99
C ASN A 117 6.13 -12.10 -11.75
N CYS A 118 5.75 -11.78 -12.98
CA CYS A 118 5.06 -12.72 -13.86
C CYS A 118 6.09 -13.60 -14.58
N GLN A 119 6.52 -14.66 -13.90
CA GLN A 119 7.15 -15.81 -14.55
C GLN A 119 6.07 -16.89 -14.68
N LYS A 120 5.95 -17.56 -15.84
CA LYS A 120 4.93 -18.59 -16.13
C LYS A 120 5.05 -19.87 -15.27
N ILE A 121 5.71 -19.79 -14.13
CA ILE A 121 6.01 -20.88 -13.20
C ILE A 121 5.17 -20.63 -11.94
N SER A 122 4.44 -21.66 -11.50
CA SER A 122 3.70 -21.64 -10.25
C SER A 122 4.67 -21.53 -9.08
N ARG A 123 4.53 -20.51 -8.23
CA ARG A 123 5.35 -20.31 -7.02
C ARG A 123 4.46 -19.99 -5.83
N CYS A 124 5.06 -20.03 -4.64
CA CYS A 124 4.40 -19.59 -3.42
C CYS A 124 4.35 -18.08 -3.39
N ILE A 125 3.14 -17.56 -3.16
CA ILE A 125 2.84 -16.14 -3.12
C ILE A 125 1.99 -15.82 -1.89
N CYS A 126 1.99 -14.55 -1.50
CA CYS A 126 1.03 -14.09 -0.50
C CYS A 126 -0.40 -14.07 -1.03
N PRO A 127 -1.39 -14.53 -0.24
CA PRO A 127 -2.80 -14.33 -0.54
C PRO A 127 -3.12 -12.84 -0.70
N TYR A 128 -4.18 -12.53 -1.43
CA TYR A 128 -4.66 -11.14 -1.55
C TYR A 128 -4.95 -10.54 -0.17
N GLY A 129 -4.43 -9.33 0.07
CA GLY A 129 -4.58 -8.62 1.35
C GLY A 129 -3.43 -8.86 2.36
N PHE A 130 -2.50 -9.76 2.06
CA PHE A 130 -1.31 -10.03 2.88
C PHE A 130 -0.05 -9.49 2.20
N PHE A 131 0.92 -9.04 3.02
CA PHE A 131 2.18 -8.50 2.54
C PHE A 131 3.32 -9.49 2.84
N LEU A 132 4.28 -9.57 1.92
CA LEU A 132 5.48 -10.37 2.11
C LEU A 132 6.44 -9.64 3.06
N ASN A 133 6.81 -10.29 4.15
CA ASN A 133 7.84 -9.85 5.09
C ASN A 133 8.93 -10.92 5.19
N GLY A 134 10.05 -10.70 4.49
CA GLY A 134 11.07 -11.73 4.31
C GLY A 134 10.53 -12.94 3.56
N ASN A 135 10.26 -14.04 4.28
CA ASN A 135 9.76 -15.30 3.71
C ASN A 135 8.34 -15.66 4.18
N ASP A 136 7.67 -14.81 4.95
CA ASP A 136 6.34 -15.07 5.51
C ASP A 136 5.31 -14.03 5.04
N CYS A 137 4.05 -14.43 4.99
CA CYS A 137 2.94 -13.56 4.62
C CYS A 137 2.22 -13.11 5.87
N VAL A 138 2.25 -11.80 6.09
CA VAL A 138 1.74 -11.17 7.31
C VAL A 138 0.61 -10.21 6.95
N THR A 139 -0.24 -9.89 7.91
CA THR A 139 -1.26 -8.85 7.69
C THR A 139 -0.58 -7.47 7.61
N PRO A 140 -1.22 -6.45 7.02
CA PRO A 140 -0.67 -5.10 6.98
C PRO A 140 -0.30 -4.55 8.38
N GLU A 141 -1.05 -4.92 9.41
CA GLU A 141 -0.83 -4.51 10.80
C GLU A 141 0.40 -5.20 11.43
N GLU A 142 0.79 -6.36 10.91
CA GLU A 142 1.99 -7.10 11.31
C GLU A 142 3.26 -6.61 10.58
N CYS A 143 3.11 -5.78 9.53
CA CYS A 143 4.23 -5.01 9.01
C CYS A 143 4.61 -3.93 10.02
N GLN A 144 5.82 -4.04 10.57
CA GLN A 144 6.37 -3.04 11.49
C GLN A 144 6.23 -1.65 10.88
N CYS A 145 5.66 -0.73 11.65
CA CYS A 145 5.49 0.67 11.27
C CYS A 145 4.55 0.96 10.08
N TYR A 146 3.58 0.08 9.80
CA TYR A 146 2.51 0.38 8.83
C TYR A 146 1.54 1.45 9.34
N SER A 147 1.36 2.52 8.56
CA SER A 147 0.36 3.55 8.82
C SER A 147 -0.82 3.39 7.87
N SER A 148 -2.00 3.15 8.45
CA SER A 148 -3.26 3.06 7.71
C SER A 148 -3.68 4.40 7.11
N SER A 149 -3.42 5.51 7.82
CA SER A 149 -3.71 6.88 7.34
C SER A 149 -2.79 7.31 6.20
N ALA A 150 -1.55 6.79 6.16
CA ALA A 150 -0.60 7.02 5.08
C ALA A 150 -0.74 6.02 3.92
N GLY A 151 -1.36 4.85 4.17
CA GLY A 151 -1.37 3.72 3.24
C GLY A 151 0.02 3.14 2.94
N LYS A 152 1.02 3.42 3.79
CA LYS A 152 2.43 3.07 3.60
C LYS A 152 3.10 2.69 4.93
N VAL A 153 4.21 1.96 4.84
CA VAL A 153 5.11 1.72 5.98
C VAL A 153 6.05 2.92 6.13
N ILE A 154 6.17 3.43 7.35
CA ILE A 154 7.05 4.55 7.70
C ILE A 154 8.42 3.96 8.05
N PRO A 155 9.53 4.39 7.40
CA PRO A 155 10.86 3.87 7.72
C PRO A 155 11.25 4.12 9.18
N VAL A 156 12.10 3.25 9.73
CA VAL A 156 12.58 3.40 11.12
C VAL A 156 13.26 4.74 11.33
N GLY A 157 12.87 5.45 12.38
CA GLY A 157 13.34 6.80 12.72
C GLY A 157 12.65 7.93 11.94
N GLN A 158 11.78 7.61 10.97
CA GLN A 158 11.01 8.61 10.24
C GLN A 158 9.64 8.84 10.88
N SER A 159 9.05 9.99 10.54
CA SER A 159 7.71 10.39 10.96
C SER A 159 6.84 10.72 9.75
N PHE A 160 5.53 10.50 9.89
CA PHE A 160 4.54 10.88 8.89
C PHE A 160 3.39 11.62 9.58
N ILE A 161 3.00 12.74 8.98
CA ILE A 161 1.84 13.52 9.40
C ILE A 161 0.71 13.21 8.43
N ASN A 162 -0.48 12.93 8.97
CA ASN A 162 -1.63 12.61 8.15
C ASN A 162 -2.15 13.82 7.35
N ASN A 163 -3.01 13.57 6.36
CA ASN A 163 -3.52 14.62 5.47
C ASN A 163 -4.49 15.60 6.16
N GLN A 164 -4.93 15.29 7.39
CA GLN A 164 -5.75 16.20 8.19
C GLN A 164 -4.90 17.08 9.12
N CYS A 165 -3.57 16.88 9.16
CA CYS A 165 -2.67 17.45 10.16
C CYS A 165 -3.31 17.37 11.55
N SER A 166 -3.74 16.17 11.94
CA SER A 166 -4.33 15.88 13.26
C SER A 166 -3.45 14.94 14.10
N GLU A 167 -2.57 14.18 13.45
CA GLU A 167 -1.65 13.27 14.12
C GLU A 167 -0.31 13.20 13.38
N VAL A 168 0.76 12.94 14.14
CA VAL A 168 2.08 12.58 13.64
C VAL A 168 2.48 11.22 14.18
N CYS A 169 2.82 10.29 13.29
CA CYS A 169 3.23 8.94 13.63
C CYS A 169 4.72 8.74 13.37
N THR A 170 5.47 8.33 14.38
CA THR A 170 6.90 8.03 14.30
C THR A 170 7.15 6.53 14.40
N CYS A 171 8.02 6.00 13.53
CA CYS A 171 8.42 4.60 13.56
C CYS A 171 9.62 4.37 14.48
N ASN A 172 9.42 3.59 15.54
CA ASN A 172 10.45 3.28 16.55
C ASN A 172 11.11 1.89 16.34
N GLY A 173 10.96 1.28 15.17
CA GLY A 173 11.45 -0.08 14.86
C GLY A 173 10.56 -1.21 15.42
N ASN A 174 9.88 -0.99 16.55
CA ASN A 174 8.93 -1.94 17.12
C ASN A 174 7.46 -1.63 16.77
N GLY A 175 7.20 -0.62 15.93
CA GLY A 175 5.86 -0.17 15.58
C GLY A 175 5.75 1.36 15.47
N LEU A 176 4.53 1.84 15.22
CA LEU A 176 4.21 3.27 15.19
C LEU A 176 3.83 3.78 16.57
N THR A 177 4.33 4.96 16.89
CA THR A 177 3.83 5.79 17.99
C THR A 177 3.25 7.05 17.39
N CYS A 178 1.94 7.24 17.51
CA CYS A 178 1.24 8.40 16.98
C CYS A 178 0.86 9.35 18.12
N ASN A 179 1.10 10.64 17.92
CA ASN A 179 0.74 11.70 18.85
C ASN A 179 -0.12 12.73 18.13
N ASP A 180 -0.89 13.49 18.91
CA ASP A 180 -1.65 14.63 18.39
C ASP A 180 -0.72 15.63 17.72
N TYR A 181 -1.14 16.12 16.57
CA TYR A 181 -0.41 17.11 15.79
C TYR A 181 -1.42 18.13 15.30
N ASN A 182 -1.33 19.38 15.76
CA ASN A 182 -2.21 20.45 15.33
C ASN A 182 -1.38 21.65 14.88
N CYS A 183 -1.72 22.20 13.72
CA CYS A 183 -1.13 23.44 13.26
C CYS A 183 -1.48 24.60 14.19
N ASP A 184 -0.60 25.60 14.26
CA ASP A 184 -0.90 26.85 14.95
C ASP A 184 -2.21 27.48 14.44
N THR A 185 -2.87 28.25 15.29
CA THR A 185 -4.09 29.01 14.92
C THR A 185 -3.89 29.93 13.72
N ASN A 186 -2.66 30.39 13.49
CA ASN A 186 -2.24 31.22 12.36
C ASN A 186 -1.49 30.42 11.29
N ALA A 187 -1.62 29.09 11.27
CA ALA A 187 -1.12 28.22 10.23
C ALA A 187 -2.27 27.50 9.51
N ARG A 188 -1.93 26.86 8.38
CA ARG A 188 -2.82 25.97 7.65
C ARG A 188 -2.13 24.65 7.36
N CYS A 189 -2.90 23.57 7.36
CA CYS A 189 -2.44 22.29 6.88
C CYS A 189 -2.29 22.35 5.35
N ILE A 190 -1.11 22.03 4.84
CA ILE A 190 -0.84 21.81 3.43
C ILE A 190 -0.52 20.34 3.23
N THR A 191 -0.97 19.77 2.12
CA THR A 191 -0.81 18.36 1.80
C THR A 191 -0.22 18.17 0.42
N ASP A 192 0.65 17.17 0.30
CA ASP A 192 1.20 16.72 -0.97
C ASP A 192 1.40 15.19 -0.96
N SER A 193 2.18 14.65 -1.89
CA SER A 193 2.46 13.22 -1.97
C SER A 193 3.27 12.66 -0.79
N GLU A 194 3.93 13.52 0.00
CA GLU A 194 4.78 13.10 1.12
C GLU A 194 4.01 13.03 2.44
N GLY A 195 2.95 13.84 2.59
CA GLY A 195 2.05 13.85 3.74
C GLY A 195 1.46 15.24 4.02
N GLY A 196 0.91 15.42 5.22
CA GLY A 196 0.55 16.74 5.73
C GLY A 196 1.77 17.49 6.28
N ARG A 197 1.75 18.82 6.22
CA ARG A 197 2.62 19.69 7.02
C ARG A 197 1.91 20.99 7.34
N CYS A 198 2.30 21.64 8.42
CA CYS A 198 1.77 22.96 8.74
C CYS A 198 2.59 24.04 8.03
N ALA A 199 1.91 25.10 7.58
CA ALA A 199 2.55 26.26 7.02
C ALA A 199 1.87 27.52 7.55
N CYS A 200 2.67 28.47 8.06
CA CYS A 200 2.14 29.74 8.55
C CYS A 200 1.37 30.49 7.45
N ASN A 201 0.28 31.13 7.86
CA ASN A 201 -0.51 31.98 7.00
C ASN A 201 0.30 33.22 6.58
N GLY A 202 -0.07 33.85 5.47
CA GLY A 202 0.68 34.99 4.94
C GLY A 202 0.82 36.13 5.95
N GLY A 203 2.05 36.55 6.21
CA GLY A 203 2.38 37.55 7.23
C GLY A 203 2.90 36.96 8.53
N PHE A 204 2.80 35.65 8.73
CA PHE A 204 3.41 34.97 9.87
C PHE A 204 4.66 34.19 9.43
N LEU A 205 5.64 34.09 10.32
CA LEU A 205 6.89 33.33 10.16
C LEU A 205 6.98 32.27 11.25
N GLY A 206 7.60 31.14 10.93
CA GLY A 206 7.75 30.02 11.84
C GLY A 206 7.70 28.68 11.11
N ASP A 207 7.60 27.60 11.87
CA ASP A 207 7.58 26.23 11.35
C ASP A 207 6.16 25.70 11.04
N GLY A 208 5.13 26.50 11.33
CA GLY A 208 3.72 26.14 11.15
C GLY A 208 3.06 25.53 12.39
N LEU A 209 3.85 25.08 13.37
CA LEU A 209 3.38 24.70 14.71
C LEU A 209 3.47 25.88 15.68
N ASP A 210 4.45 26.74 15.45
CA ASP A 210 4.58 28.05 16.08
C ASP A 210 4.69 29.10 14.98
N CYS A 211 3.77 30.07 14.98
CA CYS A 211 3.69 31.10 13.96
C CYS A 211 3.62 32.47 14.62
N GLU A 212 4.69 33.22 14.47
CA GLU A 212 4.81 34.58 14.98
C GLU A 212 4.60 35.59 13.86
N CYS A 213 4.05 36.77 14.18
CA CYS A 213 3.82 37.80 13.17
C CYS A 213 5.15 38.35 12.65
N ASN A 214 5.27 38.44 11.31
CA ASN A 214 6.42 39.05 10.67
C ASN A 214 6.41 40.56 10.89
N THR A 215 7.28 41.06 11.77
CA THR A 215 7.36 42.50 12.05
C THR A 215 7.98 43.29 10.89
N GLU A 216 8.61 42.63 9.92
CA GLU A 216 9.03 43.23 8.65
C GLU A 216 7.84 43.33 7.67
N GLY A 217 7.02 44.37 7.83
CA GLY A 217 5.95 44.71 6.88
C GLY A 217 4.54 44.37 7.33
N TYR A 218 4.37 43.80 8.53
CA TYR A 218 3.08 43.58 9.15
C TYR A 218 3.03 44.18 10.57
N LEU A 219 1.82 44.57 10.97
CA LEU A 219 1.42 45.11 12.25
C LEU A 219 0.84 43.99 13.11
N VAL A 220 1.24 43.95 14.38
CA VAL A 220 0.60 43.11 15.40
C VAL A 220 -0.58 43.89 15.99
N ASP A 221 -1.80 43.43 15.73
CA ASP A 221 -3.04 43.95 16.34
C ASP A 221 -3.68 42.84 17.17
N GLY A 222 -3.26 42.74 18.44
CA GLY A 222 -3.58 41.60 19.30
C GLY A 222 -3.03 40.30 18.72
N SER A 223 -3.90 39.32 18.44
CA SER A 223 -3.56 38.04 17.81
C SER A 223 -3.58 38.06 16.27
N ARG A 224 -3.76 39.23 15.63
CA ARG A 224 -3.83 39.34 14.16
C ARG A 224 -2.60 40.05 13.61
N CYS A 225 -1.98 39.44 12.59
CA CYS A 225 -0.91 40.05 11.80
C CYS A 225 -1.51 40.72 10.56
N ARG A 226 -1.42 42.05 10.45
CA ARG A 226 -2.09 42.83 9.37
C ARG A 226 -1.10 43.70 8.63
N ARG A 227 -1.27 43.86 7.32
CA ARG A 227 -0.49 44.89 6.61
C ARG A 227 -0.94 46.30 7.00
N PRO A 228 -0.02 47.29 7.03
CA PRO A 228 -0.38 48.69 7.19
C PRO A 228 -1.38 49.12 6.11
N ARG A 229 -2.41 49.87 6.51
CA ARG A 229 -3.41 50.44 5.58
C ARG A 229 -3.07 51.86 5.14
N ASP A 230 -2.31 52.55 5.96
CA ASP A 230 -1.84 53.92 5.80
C ASP A 230 -0.44 54.04 6.43
N CYS A 231 0.10 55.26 6.43
CA CYS A 231 1.36 55.58 7.10
C CYS A 231 1.16 55.99 8.58
N GLU A 232 -0.02 55.74 9.15
CA GLU A 232 -0.43 56.29 10.45
C GLU A 232 -0.50 55.17 11.51
N VAL A 233 0.65 54.57 11.86
CA VAL A 233 0.77 53.71 13.05
C VAL A 233 2.08 53.98 13.80
N PRO A 234 2.06 54.12 15.15
CA PRO A 234 3.22 54.50 15.95
C PRO A 234 4.22 53.34 16.01
N SER A 235 5.49 53.60 15.67
CA SER A 235 6.64 52.72 15.93
C SER A 235 6.36 51.23 15.66
N VAL A 236 6.12 50.89 14.40
CA VAL A 236 6.06 49.50 13.95
C VAL A 236 7.44 48.89 14.16
N ALA A 237 7.51 47.75 14.87
CA ALA A 237 8.73 47.04 15.21
C ALA A 237 9.59 46.75 13.96
N GLY A 238 10.54 47.63 13.65
CA GLY A 238 11.48 47.49 12.53
C GLY A 238 11.47 48.62 11.50
N TYR A 239 10.50 49.52 11.52
CA TYR A 239 10.47 50.68 10.61
C TYR A 239 10.78 51.97 11.35
N SER A 240 12.01 52.47 11.20
CA SER A 240 12.55 53.57 12.00
C SER A 240 12.77 54.89 11.23
N GLY A 241 12.01 55.19 10.17
CA GLY A 241 12.17 56.46 9.44
C GLY A 241 11.21 56.64 8.25
N SER A 242 11.29 57.79 7.56
CA SER A 242 10.61 57.97 6.27
C SER A 242 11.18 57.04 5.21
N GLY A 243 10.35 56.44 4.36
CA GLY A 243 10.79 55.39 3.45
C GLY A 243 9.70 54.86 2.54
N ARG A 244 10.07 53.91 1.67
CA ARG A 244 9.12 53.21 0.80
C ARG A 244 8.52 52.00 1.51
N TYR A 245 7.20 51.93 1.55
CA TYR A 245 6.43 50.89 2.22
C TYR A 245 5.37 50.30 1.30
N TYR A 246 4.99 49.05 1.58
CA TYR A 246 3.99 48.33 0.80
C TYR A 246 2.68 48.28 1.60
N ILE A 247 1.70 49.13 1.23
CA ILE A 247 0.43 49.25 1.97
C ILE A 247 -0.69 48.47 1.27
N LEU A 248 -1.69 48.03 2.04
CA LEU A 248 -2.88 47.34 1.53
C LEU A 248 -4.16 48.07 1.96
N PRO A 249 -4.65 49.04 1.16
CA PRO A 249 -5.91 49.72 1.45
C PRO A 249 -7.09 48.74 1.38
N SER A 250 -8.14 49.05 2.14
CA SER A 250 -9.33 48.20 2.35
C SER A 250 -10.00 47.66 1.08
N THR A 251 -9.84 48.35 -0.06
CA THR A 251 -10.60 48.10 -1.30
C THR A 251 -9.71 47.99 -2.55
N TRP A 252 -8.37 48.05 -2.42
CA TRP A 252 -7.43 48.10 -3.56
C TRP A 252 -6.38 46.98 -3.47
N ARG A 253 -5.75 46.67 -4.61
CA ARG A 253 -4.54 45.81 -4.63
C ARG A 253 -3.42 46.56 -3.91
N ALA A 254 -2.53 45.83 -3.23
CA ALA A 254 -1.39 46.45 -2.55
C ALA A 254 -0.46 47.17 -3.53
N PHE A 255 0.12 48.29 -3.10
CA PHE A 255 1.07 49.08 -3.89
C PHE A 255 2.12 49.74 -3.00
N TRP A 256 3.23 50.14 -3.62
CA TRP A 256 4.30 50.86 -2.97
C TRP A 256 3.94 52.35 -2.79
N VAL A 257 4.20 52.87 -1.60
CA VAL A 257 4.09 54.30 -1.26
C VAL A 257 5.35 54.77 -0.58
N TYR A 258 5.69 56.04 -0.73
CA TYR A 258 6.66 56.69 0.14
C TYR A 258 5.91 57.32 1.33
N CYS A 259 6.20 56.88 2.55
CA CYS A 259 5.69 57.49 3.77
C CYS A 259 6.70 58.50 4.31
N ASN A 260 6.26 59.75 4.51
CA ASN A 260 7.02 60.73 5.27
C ASN A 260 6.53 60.72 6.73
N MET A 261 7.28 60.04 7.61
CA MET A 261 6.91 59.88 9.02
C MET A 261 7.11 61.18 9.84
N SER A 262 7.78 62.19 9.27
CA SER A 262 7.99 63.50 9.93
C SER A 262 6.79 64.42 9.80
N GLU A 263 6.00 64.26 8.72
CA GLU A 263 4.87 65.12 8.38
C GLU A 263 3.53 64.37 8.35
N GLY A 264 3.55 63.02 8.40
CA GLY A 264 2.34 62.19 8.42
C GLY A 264 1.66 62.02 7.06
N HIS A 265 2.33 62.35 5.95
CA HIS A 265 1.78 62.26 4.60
C HIS A 265 2.39 61.12 3.77
N TRP A 266 1.67 60.67 2.74
CA TRP A 266 2.13 59.64 1.78
C TRP A 266 2.10 60.12 0.34
N THR A 267 3.00 59.59 -0.49
CA THR A 267 3.06 59.89 -1.93
C THR A 267 3.07 58.59 -2.74
N VAL A 268 2.30 58.56 -3.83
CA VAL A 268 2.25 57.45 -4.81
C VAL A 268 2.83 57.92 -6.13
N GLY A 269 3.66 57.08 -6.74
CA GLY A 269 4.40 57.40 -7.96
C GLY A 269 4.83 56.13 -8.68
N SER A 270 5.08 56.23 -9.98
CA SER A 270 5.56 55.11 -10.79
C SER A 270 6.99 54.72 -10.37
N CYS A 271 7.35 53.44 -10.52
CA CYS A 271 8.61 52.83 -10.03
C CYS A 271 9.92 53.59 -10.38
N TYR A 272 9.87 54.59 -11.27
CA TYR A 272 10.99 55.36 -11.77
C TYR A 272 11.11 56.79 -11.22
N ASN A 273 10.16 57.31 -10.44
CA ASN A 273 10.16 58.71 -9.99
C ASN A 273 9.93 58.86 -8.48
N PHE A 274 10.86 58.31 -7.69
CA PHE A 274 11.03 58.61 -6.27
C PHE A 274 12.51 58.57 -5.91
#